data_AF-A0A0P8A810-F1
#
_entry.id   AF-A0A0P8A810-F1
#
_cell.length_a   1.000
_cell.length_b   1.000
_cell.length_c   1.000
_cell.angle_alpha   90.00
_cell.angle_beta   90.00
_cell.angle_gamma   90.00
#
_symmetry.space_group_name_H-M   'P 1'
#
loop_
_entity.id
_entity.type
_entity.pdbx_description
1 polymer ?
#
loop_
_entity_poly.entity_id
_entity_poly.type
_entity_poly.pdbx_seq_one_letter_code
_entity_poly.pdbx_strand_id
1 'polypeptide(L)'
;MQESNWHYEDEPVNGGAGGEVFKSIFNGSGLDAAGRLAREALQNSVDAARPGETAQVSLQIKVYEEADLDRFWNAAGLSALAKRVGVLGLHQANALAERPEKLRVLQVVDSGTTGLSGDPTSPSSKMRKLLMEIGGSQKIAEGGASGGSYGFGKAVYSASSRIAVVFVYSRTLDPQGEPLSLLMGCSYHQAHEFNGKRTSGRGFYGQPVELAHAIRYDAFTGLEADRLADELDLVRDADDMGTTIAIVDCPLSMENIRRGVERSWWPKIRRDNFRVTLVDETGQRLHARPLMDPELRPFIDALDVALGKSPEQTGKSRRKVFNRIEERSIGQLGLFVMTSPEEVDEQSDREDLRDRIALVRSPGMVVQYYGKRQVSNPPVVGVFLADDGIDDILRRSEPPEHDRWDVNADRLDPAKNEREIVQAIHSRIWHELRMFQKTARPPEKSSGNKFLQLERELAKLFGPTGKREPIGGGKGETPVSLRPDVSIVQASGGLKMVGKVLLQLKEDHEGDLPVALSFRLSSVDEGGHHIDPVAVTATFDGAAASLTGDGEWSLSLSPGEKVELTVESAVYESDWTVEFVPKVTPLDREVQP
;
A
#
# COMPACT_ATOMS: atom_id res chain seq x y z
N MET A 1 4.31 39.67 -32.93
CA MET A 1 3.48 39.09 -31.85
C MET A 1 3.23 37.66 -32.25
N GLN A 2 3.89 36.68 -31.64
CA GLN A 2 3.39 35.31 -31.77
C GLN A 2 2.00 35.31 -31.14
N GLU A 3 0.98 34.98 -31.93
CA GLU A 3 -0.34 34.70 -31.40
C GLU A 3 -0.16 33.63 -30.33
N SER A 4 -0.59 33.94 -29.12
CA SER A 4 -0.50 33.02 -28.01
C SER A 4 -1.49 31.88 -28.28
N ASN A 5 -1.00 30.64 -28.38
CA ASN A 5 -1.83 29.44 -28.46
C ASN A 5 -2.73 29.24 -27.22
N TRP A 6 -2.54 30.04 -26.16
CA TRP A 6 -3.42 30.10 -24.99
C TRP A 6 -4.64 30.98 -25.22
N HIS A 7 -5.81 30.40 -25.00
CA HIS A 7 -7.10 31.06 -25.00
C HIS A 7 -7.80 30.89 -23.65
N TYR A 8 -8.14 31.99 -22.99
CA TYR A 8 -8.96 31.95 -21.78
C TYR A 8 -10.44 31.96 -22.14
N GLU A 9 -11.20 31.07 -21.53
CA GLU A 9 -12.65 31.03 -21.62
C GLU A 9 -13.25 32.24 -20.92
N ASP A 10 -14.23 32.86 -21.58
CA ASP A 10 -14.95 34.01 -21.06
C ASP A 10 -15.79 33.58 -19.86
N GLU A 11 -15.94 34.47 -18.89
CA GLU A 11 -16.80 34.20 -17.74
C GLU A 11 -18.26 34.02 -18.22
N PRO A 12 -18.92 32.87 -17.95
CA PRO A 12 -20.29 32.66 -18.37
C PRO A 12 -21.24 33.68 -17.73
N VAL A 13 -22.09 34.32 -18.53
CA VAL A 13 -23.02 35.38 -18.08
C VAL A 13 -24.01 34.93 -16.99
N ASN A 14 -24.31 33.64 -16.92
CA ASN A 14 -25.23 33.05 -15.95
C ASN A 14 -24.49 32.32 -14.81
N GLY A 15 -23.18 32.50 -14.69
CA GLY A 15 -22.32 31.74 -13.78
C GLY A 15 -21.97 30.33 -14.29
N GLY A 16 -20.95 29.73 -13.69
CA GLY A 16 -20.43 28.41 -14.04
C GLY A 16 -19.24 28.03 -13.15
N ALA A 17 -18.76 26.80 -13.26
CA ALA A 17 -17.56 26.37 -12.54
C ALA A 17 -16.31 27.02 -13.14
N GLY A 18 -15.68 27.92 -12.38
CA GLY A 18 -14.40 28.53 -12.73
C GLY A 18 -13.22 27.55 -12.57
N GLY A 19 -12.03 27.98 -13.01
CA GLY A 19 -10.82 27.18 -12.91
C GLY A 19 -10.41 26.87 -11.46
N GLU A 20 -10.80 27.70 -10.48
CA GLU A 20 -10.52 27.47 -9.06
C GLU A 20 -11.14 26.18 -8.50
N VAL A 21 -12.21 25.68 -9.11
CA VAL A 21 -12.89 24.44 -8.68
C VAL A 21 -11.95 23.23 -8.81
N PHE A 22 -11.11 23.18 -9.84
CA PHE A 22 -10.14 22.10 -10.03
C PHE A 22 -9.10 22.01 -8.90
N LYS A 23 -8.80 23.13 -8.24
CA LYS A 23 -7.87 23.18 -7.11
C LYS A 23 -8.53 22.77 -5.79
N SER A 24 -9.79 23.10 -5.58
CA SER A 24 -10.47 22.89 -4.29
C SER A 24 -10.90 21.45 -4.06
N ILE A 25 -11.21 20.69 -5.12
CA ILE A 25 -11.72 19.30 -5.04
C ILE A 25 -10.74 18.35 -4.31
N PHE A 26 -9.43 18.61 -4.37
CA PHE A 26 -8.42 17.66 -3.85
C PHE A 26 -7.81 18.06 -2.50
N ASN A 27 -8.26 19.15 -1.89
CA ASN A 27 -7.75 19.63 -0.60
C ASN A 27 -8.35 18.87 0.60
N GLY A 28 -9.33 17.98 0.39
CA GLY A 28 -10.06 17.29 1.46
C GLY A 28 -9.63 15.84 1.76
N SER A 29 -8.76 15.22 0.96
CA SER A 29 -8.43 13.79 1.14
C SER A 29 -7.33 13.58 2.19
N GLY A 30 -7.40 12.50 2.96
CA GLY A 30 -6.33 12.10 3.89
C GLY A 30 -5.03 11.61 3.24
N LEU A 31 -4.96 11.51 1.90
CA LEU A 31 -3.78 11.11 1.14
C LEU A 31 -2.85 12.31 0.84
N ASP A 32 -1.54 12.05 0.68
CA ASP A 32 -0.61 13.07 0.16
C ASP A 32 -0.80 13.29 -1.36
N ALA A 33 -0.33 14.43 -1.88
CA ALA A 33 -0.53 14.81 -3.28
C ALA A 33 0.13 13.83 -4.28
N ALA A 34 1.28 13.26 -3.92
CA ALA A 34 2.00 12.32 -4.77
C ALA A 34 1.28 10.97 -4.86
N GLY A 35 0.71 10.49 -3.74
CA GLY A 35 -0.13 9.31 -3.68
C GLY A 35 -1.38 9.44 -4.55
N ARG A 36 -2.07 10.59 -4.49
CA ARG A 36 -3.21 10.86 -5.37
C ARG A 36 -2.82 10.85 -6.85
N LEU A 37 -1.73 11.53 -7.20
CA LEU A 37 -1.25 11.58 -8.58
C LEU A 37 -0.90 10.18 -9.10
N ALA A 38 -0.12 9.41 -8.34
CA ALA A 38 0.29 8.06 -8.72
C ALA A 38 -0.92 7.15 -8.94
N ARG A 39 -1.89 7.20 -8.02
CA ARG A 39 -3.13 6.44 -8.12
C ARG A 39 -3.89 6.74 -9.42
N GLU A 40 -4.24 8.01 -9.63
CA GLU A 40 -5.05 8.43 -10.76
C GLU A 40 -4.32 8.21 -12.10
N ALA A 41 -3.01 8.50 -12.15
CA ALA A 41 -2.20 8.29 -13.34
C ALA A 41 -2.24 6.83 -13.80
N LEU A 42 -1.97 5.90 -12.88
CA LEU A 42 -1.97 4.47 -13.20
C LEU A 42 -3.38 3.95 -13.49
N GLN A 43 -4.41 4.48 -12.82
CA GLN A 43 -5.80 4.12 -13.10
C GLN A 43 -6.18 4.53 -14.52
N ASN A 44 -5.90 5.77 -14.92
CA ASN A 44 -6.19 6.26 -16.27
C ASN A 44 -5.50 5.42 -17.35
N SER A 45 -4.25 5.00 -17.12
CA SER A 45 -3.52 4.15 -18.07
C SER A 45 -4.04 2.71 -18.11
N VAL A 46 -4.41 2.13 -16.96
CA VAL A 46 -5.01 0.78 -16.91
C VAL A 46 -6.37 0.77 -17.58
N ASP A 47 -7.20 1.79 -17.38
CA ASP A 47 -8.50 1.95 -18.03
C ASP A 47 -8.38 2.19 -19.54
N ALA A 48 -7.24 2.72 -19.99
CA ALA A 48 -6.97 2.97 -21.41
C ALA A 48 -6.31 1.80 -22.14
N ALA A 49 -5.89 0.74 -21.41
CA ALA A 49 -5.19 -0.41 -21.96
C ALA A 49 -5.94 -1.05 -23.14
N ARG A 50 -5.20 -1.48 -24.17
CA ARG A 50 -5.81 -2.21 -25.29
C ARG A 50 -6.30 -3.58 -24.83
N PRO A 51 -7.39 -4.11 -25.42
CA PRO A 51 -7.86 -5.47 -25.11
C PRO A 51 -6.74 -6.51 -25.23
N GLY A 52 -6.49 -7.26 -24.16
CA GLY A 52 -5.44 -8.29 -24.13
C GLY A 52 -4.02 -7.76 -23.84
N GLU A 53 -3.83 -6.45 -23.70
CA GLU A 53 -2.55 -5.84 -23.33
C GLU A 53 -2.55 -5.35 -21.88
N THR A 54 -1.35 -5.25 -21.29
CA THR A 54 -1.13 -4.59 -20.01
C THR A 54 -0.41 -3.27 -20.26
N ALA A 55 -1.05 -2.17 -19.89
CA ALA A 55 -0.47 -0.83 -20.01
C ALA A 55 0.91 -0.78 -19.32
N GLN A 56 1.87 -0.19 -20.01
CA GLN A 56 3.17 0.15 -19.45
C GLN A 56 3.13 1.63 -19.08
N VAL A 57 3.57 1.98 -17.87
CA VAL A 57 3.53 3.37 -17.40
C VAL A 57 4.93 3.82 -17.01
N SER A 58 5.30 5.03 -17.41
CA SER A 58 6.52 5.70 -17.00
C SER A 58 6.19 7.07 -16.40
N LEU A 59 6.67 7.32 -15.17
CA LEU A 59 6.65 8.63 -14.53
C LEU A 59 8.06 9.17 -14.54
N GLN A 60 8.29 10.33 -15.16
CA GLN A 60 9.64 10.88 -15.36
C GLN A 60 9.67 12.37 -15.01
N ILE A 61 10.61 12.80 -14.17
CA ILE A 61 10.85 14.22 -13.93
C ILE A 61 11.92 14.69 -14.91
N LYS A 62 11.52 15.48 -15.91
CA LYS A 62 12.42 16.19 -16.81
C LYS A 62 12.80 17.53 -16.19
N VAL A 63 14.08 17.87 -16.27
CA VAL A 63 14.60 19.19 -15.88
C VAL A 63 15.10 19.89 -17.13
N TYR A 64 14.49 21.03 -17.47
CA TYR A 64 14.93 21.85 -18.59
C TYR A 64 15.76 23.02 -18.09
N GLU A 65 16.90 23.24 -18.73
CA GLU A 65 17.87 24.30 -18.43
C GLU A 65 18.29 24.97 -19.74
N GLU A 66 18.83 26.19 -19.66
CA GLU A 66 19.43 26.90 -20.81
C GLU A 66 18.56 26.87 -22.09
N ALA A 67 19.10 26.34 -23.20
CA ALA A 67 18.43 26.30 -24.50
C ALA A 67 17.18 25.40 -24.51
N ASP A 68 17.18 24.30 -23.76
CA ASP A 68 16.02 23.42 -23.64
C ASP A 68 14.89 24.09 -22.86
N LEU A 69 15.26 24.85 -21.82
CA LEU A 69 14.31 25.70 -21.11
C LEU A 69 13.74 26.78 -22.02
N ASP A 70 14.56 27.47 -22.81
CA ASP A 70 14.10 28.48 -23.78
C ASP A 70 13.14 27.87 -24.81
N ARG A 71 13.47 26.70 -25.36
CA ARG A 71 12.63 25.98 -26.31
C ARG A 71 11.27 25.64 -25.70
N PHE A 72 11.26 24.94 -24.56
CA PHE A 72 10.04 24.54 -23.87
C PHE A 72 9.22 25.77 -23.46
N TRP A 73 9.84 26.78 -22.86
CA TRP A 73 9.17 27.98 -22.36
C TRP A 73 8.44 28.75 -23.47
N ASN A 74 9.09 28.87 -24.63
CA ASN A 74 8.52 29.53 -25.81
C ASN A 74 7.38 28.71 -26.41
N ALA A 75 7.59 27.40 -26.63
CA ALA A 75 6.58 26.50 -27.19
C ALA A 75 5.34 26.41 -26.29
N ALA A 76 5.53 26.30 -24.99
CA ALA A 76 4.46 26.27 -23.99
C ALA A 76 3.77 27.63 -23.81
N GLY A 77 4.25 28.70 -24.44
CA GLY A 77 3.67 30.03 -24.35
C GLY A 77 3.68 30.61 -22.92
N LEU A 78 4.64 30.20 -22.07
CA LEU A 78 4.66 30.57 -20.64
C LEU A 78 4.84 32.08 -20.44
N SER A 79 5.54 32.77 -21.34
CA SER A 79 5.65 34.23 -21.35
C SER A 79 4.29 34.94 -21.44
N ALA A 80 3.30 34.35 -22.13
CA ALA A 80 1.96 34.92 -22.22
C ALA A 80 1.19 34.78 -20.89
N LEU A 81 1.35 33.64 -20.22
CA LEU A 81 0.77 33.39 -18.90
C LEU A 81 1.44 34.22 -17.80
N ALA A 82 2.76 34.40 -17.86
CA ALA A 82 3.53 35.18 -16.88
C ALA A 82 3.05 36.63 -16.78
N LYS A 83 2.60 37.23 -17.89
CA LYS A 83 1.99 38.57 -17.89
C LYS A 83 0.74 38.68 -17.01
N ARG A 84 0.07 37.55 -16.74
CA ARG A 84 -1.14 37.47 -15.92
C ARG A 84 -0.87 37.05 -14.48
N VAL A 85 0.36 36.70 -14.11
CA VAL A 85 0.68 35.98 -12.86
C VAL A 85 0.06 36.60 -11.60
N GLY A 86 -0.01 37.93 -11.52
CA GLY A 86 -0.57 38.66 -10.39
C GLY A 86 -2.07 38.44 -10.15
N VAL A 87 -2.82 37.87 -11.11
CA VAL A 87 -4.27 37.65 -11.02
C VAL A 87 -4.67 36.17 -11.14
N LEU A 88 -3.73 35.24 -11.30
CA LEU A 88 -4.05 33.81 -11.55
C LEU A 88 -4.37 33.00 -10.29
N GLY A 89 -4.16 33.55 -9.10
CA GLY A 89 -4.36 32.84 -7.83
C GLY A 89 -3.46 31.61 -7.70
N LEU A 90 -2.16 31.77 -8.01
CA LEU A 90 -1.15 30.71 -7.97
C LEU A 90 -0.39 30.66 -6.64
N HIS A 91 0.36 29.59 -6.43
CA HIS A 91 1.28 29.46 -5.29
C HIS A 91 2.34 30.57 -5.31
N GLN A 92 2.79 31.08 -4.16
CA GLN A 92 3.73 32.22 -4.11
C GLN A 92 5.06 31.92 -4.83
N ALA A 93 5.63 30.75 -4.58
CA ALA A 93 6.78 30.24 -5.33
C ALA A 93 6.29 29.46 -6.55
N ASN A 94 6.39 30.05 -7.75
CA ASN A 94 6.02 29.43 -9.02
C ASN A 94 6.84 30.03 -10.18
N ALA A 95 6.99 29.25 -11.25
CA ALA A 95 7.83 29.60 -12.40
C ALA A 95 7.35 30.82 -13.21
N LEU A 96 6.05 31.20 -13.13
CA LEU A 96 5.52 32.36 -13.85
C LEU A 96 5.79 33.68 -13.13
N ALA A 97 5.99 33.66 -11.81
CA ALA A 97 6.30 34.85 -11.00
C ALA A 97 7.77 35.24 -11.15
N GLU A 98 8.65 34.25 -11.14
CA GLU A 98 10.07 34.40 -11.38
C GLU A 98 10.51 33.25 -12.28
N ARG A 99 11.01 33.60 -13.47
CA ARG A 99 11.47 32.60 -14.44
C ARG A 99 12.67 31.85 -13.84
N PRO A 100 12.60 30.52 -13.62
CA PRO A 100 13.65 29.79 -12.97
C PRO A 100 14.81 29.52 -13.94
N GLU A 101 16.00 29.22 -13.40
CA GLU A 101 17.12 28.67 -14.19
C GLU A 101 16.86 27.22 -14.64
N LYS A 102 16.05 26.49 -13.87
CA LYS A 102 15.69 25.09 -14.09
C LYS A 102 14.18 24.88 -13.96
N LEU A 103 13.54 24.33 -14.98
CA LEU A 103 12.10 24.01 -14.94
C LEU A 103 11.89 22.50 -14.80
N ARG A 104 11.22 22.09 -13.72
CA ARG A 104 10.83 20.69 -13.49
C ARG A 104 9.48 20.39 -14.14
N VAL A 105 9.45 19.40 -15.02
CA VAL A 105 8.22 18.91 -15.66
C VAL A 105 8.08 17.42 -15.41
N LEU A 106 6.99 17.03 -14.75
CA LEU A 106 6.68 15.62 -14.53
C LEU A 106 5.87 15.11 -15.72
N GLN A 107 6.41 14.12 -16.44
CA GLN A 107 5.75 13.43 -17.53
C GLN A 107 5.17 12.10 -17.04
N VAL A 108 3.88 11.90 -17.28
CA VAL A 108 3.17 10.62 -17.15
C VAL A 108 3.01 10.07 -18.56
N VAL A 109 3.75 9.01 -18.87
CA VAL A 109 3.77 8.38 -20.19
C VAL A 109 3.17 6.99 -20.08
N ASP A 110 2.10 6.70 -20.81
CA ASP A 110 1.60 5.34 -20.96
C ASP A 110 1.77 4.79 -22.37
N SER A 111 1.97 3.49 -22.50
CA SER A 111 2.13 2.75 -23.76
C SER A 111 1.35 1.44 -23.70
N GLY A 112 1.02 0.87 -24.85
CA GLY A 112 0.11 -0.30 -24.93
C GLY A 112 -1.34 0.06 -24.60
N THR A 113 -1.69 1.34 -24.77
CA THR A 113 -3.03 1.87 -24.55
C THR A 113 -3.66 2.27 -25.88
N THR A 114 -4.96 2.55 -25.85
CA THR A 114 -5.68 3.08 -27.02
C THR A 114 -5.36 4.55 -27.30
N GLY A 115 -4.58 5.21 -26.44
CA GLY A 115 -4.49 6.67 -26.41
C GLY A 115 -5.86 7.32 -26.18
N LEU A 116 -5.97 8.59 -26.55
CA LEU A 116 -7.19 9.38 -26.40
C LEU A 116 -8.09 9.29 -27.64
N SER A 117 -8.44 8.05 -28.01
CA SER A 117 -9.23 7.70 -29.20
C SER A 117 -10.60 8.38 -29.31
N GLY A 118 -11.06 8.51 -30.56
CA GLY A 118 -12.35 9.11 -30.92
C GLY A 118 -12.20 10.49 -31.57
N ASP A 119 -13.31 11.07 -32.01
CA ASP A 119 -13.33 12.40 -32.61
C ASP A 119 -12.90 13.46 -31.57
N PRO A 120 -11.75 14.14 -31.74
CA PRO A 120 -11.24 15.09 -30.76
C PRO A 120 -12.14 16.31 -30.56
N THR A 121 -13.01 16.61 -31.52
CA THR A 121 -13.94 17.75 -31.46
C THR A 121 -15.20 17.45 -30.65
N SER A 122 -15.55 16.16 -30.50
CA SER A 122 -16.72 15.72 -29.75
C SER A 122 -16.57 16.04 -28.26
N PRO A 123 -17.59 16.62 -27.59
CA PRO A 123 -17.58 16.80 -26.13
C PRO A 123 -17.39 15.49 -25.37
N SER A 124 -17.73 14.36 -25.99
CA SER A 124 -17.62 13.03 -25.40
C SER A 124 -16.23 12.38 -25.56
N SER A 125 -15.32 13.03 -26.29
CA SER A 125 -13.99 12.52 -26.62
C SER A 125 -13.11 12.36 -25.38
N LYS A 126 -12.24 11.35 -25.36
CA LYS A 126 -11.36 11.10 -24.21
C LYS A 126 -10.48 12.31 -23.88
N MET A 127 -10.00 13.04 -24.90
CA MET A 127 -9.21 14.27 -24.75
C MET A 127 -9.99 15.39 -24.05
N ARG A 128 -11.21 15.71 -24.52
CA ARG A 128 -12.01 16.77 -23.91
C ARG A 128 -12.52 16.36 -22.52
N LYS A 129 -12.83 15.09 -22.31
CA LYS A 129 -13.13 14.57 -20.97
C LYS A 129 -11.94 14.67 -20.02
N LEU A 130 -10.72 14.46 -20.53
CA LEU A 130 -9.49 14.60 -19.75
C LEU A 130 -9.25 16.05 -19.31
N LEU A 131 -9.46 17.02 -20.21
CA LEU A 131 -9.02 18.42 -20.05
C LEU A 131 -10.13 19.46 -19.83
N MET A 132 -11.41 19.12 -20.01
CA MET A 132 -12.49 20.13 -20.01
C MET A 132 -13.65 19.76 -19.11
N GLU A 133 -13.94 18.48 -18.92
CA GLU A 133 -15.08 18.05 -18.12
C GLU A 133 -14.81 18.27 -16.62
N ILE A 134 -15.73 18.97 -15.94
CA ILE A 134 -15.75 19.14 -14.48
C ILE A 134 -17.04 18.51 -14.00
N GLY A 135 -16.96 17.47 -13.18
CA GLY A 135 -18.14 16.94 -12.49
C GLY A 135 -19.25 16.44 -13.41
N GLY A 136 -18.88 15.85 -14.54
CA GLY A 136 -19.82 15.29 -15.51
C GLY A 136 -20.88 14.41 -14.87
N SER A 137 -22.14 14.75 -15.10
CA SER A 137 -23.30 13.95 -14.70
C SER A 137 -23.50 12.77 -15.66
N GLN A 138 -23.62 11.58 -15.06
CA GLN A 138 -24.30 10.36 -15.53
C GLN A 138 -24.14 9.94 -17.02
N LYS A 139 -23.43 8.82 -17.24
CA LYS A 139 -23.88 7.84 -18.24
C LYS A 139 -24.90 6.90 -17.58
N ILE A 140 -26.18 7.29 -17.58
CA ILE A 140 -27.27 6.31 -17.56
C ILE A 140 -27.57 5.99 -19.03
N ALA A 141 -27.60 4.69 -19.35
CA ALA A 141 -27.89 4.09 -20.67
C ALA A 141 -26.77 4.18 -21.73
N GLU A 142 -25.94 3.13 -21.76
CA GLU A 142 -25.65 2.26 -22.93
C GLU A 142 -24.26 1.61 -22.78
N GLY A 143 -24.26 0.36 -22.28
CA GLY A 143 -23.35 -0.75 -22.63
C GLY A 143 -21.83 -0.64 -22.52
N GLY A 144 -21.24 0.53 -22.26
CA GLY A 144 -19.79 0.72 -22.25
C GLY A 144 -19.30 1.28 -20.93
N ALA A 145 -18.61 0.45 -20.15
CA ALA A 145 -17.88 0.85 -18.94
C ALA A 145 -16.72 1.79 -19.32
N SER A 146 -16.98 3.09 -19.49
CA SER A 146 -15.93 4.11 -19.56
C SER A 146 -15.54 4.54 -18.14
N GLY A 147 -14.27 4.31 -17.78
CA GLY A 147 -13.70 4.35 -16.42
C GLY A 147 -13.69 5.68 -15.68
N GLY A 148 -13.92 6.82 -16.34
CA GLY A 148 -13.98 8.13 -15.66
C GLY A 148 -15.35 8.40 -15.07
N SER A 149 -15.61 7.99 -13.83
CA SER A 149 -16.94 8.06 -13.22
C SER A 149 -17.24 9.35 -12.45
N TYR A 150 -16.24 10.24 -12.32
CA TYR A 150 -16.38 11.52 -11.62
C TYR A 150 -16.07 12.78 -12.43
N GLY A 151 -15.35 12.68 -13.54
CA GLY A 151 -14.87 13.86 -14.26
C GLY A 151 -13.96 14.78 -13.42
N PHE A 152 -13.49 14.31 -12.26
CA PHE A 152 -12.72 15.13 -11.31
C PHE A 152 -11.30 14.60 -11.09
N GLY A 153 -11.07 13.28 -11.14
CA GLY A 153 -9.75 12.65 -10.90
C GLY A 153 -8.61 13.31 -11.70
N LYS A 154 -8.94 13.81 -12.89
CA LYS A 154 -8.07 14.49 -13.85
C LYS A 154 -7.52 15.83 -13.36
N ALA A 155 -8.17 16.48 -12.39
CA ALA A 155 -7.65 17.72 -11.81
C ALA A 155 -6.35 17.49 -11.01
N VAL A 156 -6.05 16.24 -10.62
CA VAL A 156 -4.84 15.92 -9.87
C VAL A 156 -3.58 16.36 -10.63
N TYR A 157 -3.59 16.28 -11.97
CA TYR A 157 -2.47 16.70 -12.80
C TYR A 157 -2.22 18.20 -12.64
N SER A 158 -3.25 19.02 -12.84
CA SER A 158 -3.17 20.47 -12.68
C SER A 158 -2.92 20.90 -11.23
N ALA A 159 -3.48 20.20 -10.24
CA ALA A 159 -3.24 20.47 -8.82
C ALA A 159 -1.80 20.12 -8.41
N SER A 160 -1.14 19.24 -9.16
CA SER A 160 0.28 18.89 -9.00
C SER A 160 1.22 19.83 -9.75
N SER A 161 0.72 20.89 -10.38
CA SER A 161 1.48 21.96 -11.03
C SER A 161 1.38 23.25 -10.21
N ARG A 162 2.52 23.86 -9.84
CA ARG A 162 2.53 25.16 -9.13
C ARG A 162 1.89 26.29 -9.95
N ILE A 163 1.96 26.17 -11.27
CA ILE A 163 1.37 27.11 -12.23
C ILE A 163 0.03 26.64 -12.79
N ALA A 164 -0.48 25.49 -12.31
CA ALA A 164 -1.69 24.82 -12.76
C ALA A 164 -1.77 24.62 -14.28
N VAL A 165 -0.65 24.30 -14.94
CA VAL A 165 -0.56 24.05 -16.39
C VAL A 165 -0.23 22.59 -16.65
N VAL A 166 -0.98 21.98 -17.56
CA VAL A 166 -0.70 20.64 -18.08
C VAL A 166 -0.79 20.62 -19.60
N PHE A 167 0.05 19.80 -20.22
CA PHE A 167 -0.02 19.47 -21.64
C PHE A 167 -0.30 17.98 -21.81
N VAL A 168 -1.03 17.63 -22.85
CA VAL A 168 -1.36 16.26 -23.20
C VAL A 168 -1.08 16.07 -24.67
N TYR A 169 -0.20 15.12 -24.96
CA TYR A 169 0.05 14.61 -26.29
C TYR A 169 -0.40 13.15 -26.34
N SER A 170 -1.15 12.76 -27.37
CA SER A 170 -1.57 11.37 -27.54
C SER A 170 -1.45 10.94 -28.99
N ARG A 171 -0.89 9.74 -29.20
CA ARG A 171 -1.05 8.99 -30.44
C ARG A 171 -2.15 7.98 -30.28
N THR A 172 -3.11 8.02 -31.19
CA THR A 172 -4.31 7.21 -31.15
C THR A 172 -4.82 6.90 -32.56
N LEU A 173 -6.01 6.33 -32.66
CA LEU A 173 -6.72 6.12 -33.92
C LEU A 173 -7.93 7.05 -34.00
N ASP A 174 -8.16 7.58 -35.19
CA ASP A 174 -9.39 8.29 -35.52
C ASP A 174 -10.58 7.31 -35.66
N PRO A 175 -11.82 7.81 -35.87
CA PRO A 175 -12.99 6.94 -36.05
C PRO A 175 -12.91 6.01 -37.27
N GLN A 176 -12.02 6.27 -38.22
CA GLN A 176 -11.79 5.46 -39.42
C GLN A 176 -10.71 4.38 -39.18
N GLY A 177 -10.01 4.44 -38.04
CA GLY A 177 -8.93 3.53 -37.69
C GLY A 177 -7.56 3.98 -38.16
N GLU A 178 -7.43 5.23 -38.64
CA GLU A 178 -6.16 5.80 -39.10
C GLU A 178 -5.38 6.46 -37.95
N PRO A 179 -4.03 6.43 -37.97
CA PRO A 179 -3.22 7.08 -36.95
C PRO A 179 -3.50 8.58 -36.83
N LEU A 180 -3.74 9.02 -35.60
CA LEU A 180 -4.04 10.41 -35.24
C LEU A 180 -3.18 10.84 -34.06
N SER A 181 -2.38 11.89 -34.27
CA SER A 181 -1.70 12.61 -33.19
C SER A 181 -2.58 13.76 -32.70
N LEU A 182 -2.67 13.93 -31.38
CA LEU A 182 -3.42 14.98 -30.72
C LEU A 182 -2.52 15.71 -29.72
N LEU A 183 -2.56 17.05 -29.70
CA LEU A 183 -1.89 17.85 -28.68
C LEU A 183 -2.82 18.94 -28.15
N MET A 184 -2.95 19.04 -26.83
CA MET A 184 -3.70 20.10 -26.17
C MET A 184 -3.13 20.38 -24.79
N GLY A 185 -3.21 21.63 -24.34
CA GLY A 185 -2.93 21.98 -22.95
C GLY A 185 -4.12 22.64 -22.27
N CYS A 186 -4.13 22.62 -20.95
CA CYS A 186 -5.07 23.40 -20.16
C CYS A 186 -4.39 24.06 -18.96
N SER A 187 -5.03 25.13 -18.50
CA SER A 187 -4.68 25.79 -17.25
C SER A 187 -5.94 26.08 -16.44
N TYR A 188 -5.89 25.82 -15.13
CA TYR A 188 -7.01 26.11 -14.24
C TYR A 188 -6.58 27.12 -13.17
N HIS A 189 -6.92 28.37 -13.43
CA HIS A 189 -6.60 29.51 -12.57
C HIS A 189 -7.86 30.07 -11.92
N GLN A 190 -7.68 30.98 -10.97
CA GLN A 190 -8.80 31.71 -10.43
C GLN A 190 -9.48 32.55 -11.53
N ALA A 191 -10.81 32.61 -11.51
CA ALA A 191 -11.55 33.59 -12.32
C ALA A 191 -10.99 35.01 -12.10
N HIS A 192 -10.66 35.69 -13.18
CA HIS A 192 -9.96 36.97 -13.12
C HIS A 192 -10.29 37.88 -14.30
N GLU A 193 -9.98 39.16 -14.13
CA GLU A 193 -9.97 40.15 -15.20
C GLU A 193 -8.55 40.39 -15.69
N PHE A 194 -8.37 40.49 -17.00
CA PHE A 194 -7.10 40.88 -17.60
C PHE A 194 -7.33 41.66 -18.89
N ASN A 195 -6.68 42.81 -19.04
CA ASN A 195 -6.86 43.73 -20.18
C ASN A 195 -8.35 44.06 -20.47
N GLY A 196 -9.16 44.27 -19.42
CA GLY A 196 -10.57 44.62 -19.53
C GLY A 196 -11.50 43.45 -19.91
N LYS A 197 -11.00 42.21 -19.93
CA LYS A 197 -11.79 41.01 -20.23
C LYS A 197 -11.88 40.10 -19.00
N ARG A 198 -13.10 39.79 -18.57
CA ARG A 198 -13.40 38.79 -17.53
C ARG A 198 -13.31 37.39 -18.09
N THR A 199 -12.69 36.48 -17.33
CA THR A 199 -12.48 35.08 -17.72
C THR A 199 -12.93 34.14 -16.60
N SER A 200 -13.34 32.93 -16.95
CA SER A 200 -13.66 31.87 -15.99
C SER A 200 -12.41 31.32 -15.28
N GLY A 201 -11.20 31.77 -15.67
CA GLY A 201 -9.93 31.23 -15.19
C GLY A 201 -9.51 29.92 -15.88
N ARG A 202 -10.35 29.34 -16.76
CA ARG A 202 -10.02 28.18 -17.58
C ARG A 202 -9.28 28.65 -18.83
N GLY A 203 -8.04 28.20 -19.00
CA GLY A 203 -7.21 28.44 -20.18
C GLY A 203 -7.04 27.16 -20.98
N PHE A 204 -7.06 27.29 -22.31
CA PHE A 204 -6.87 26.19 -23.26
C PHE A 204 -5.74 26.53 -24.22
N TYR A 205 -4.76 25.64 -24.30
CA TYR A 205 -3.72 25.68 -25.32
C TYR A 205 -4.17 24.80 -26.49
N GLY A 206 -4.58 25.43 -27.58
CA GLY A 206 -5.25 24.74 -28.69
C GLY A 206 -5.64 25.67 -29.83
N GLN A 207 -6.42 25.16 -30.77
CA GLN A 207 -6.91 25.89 -31.94
C GLN A 207 -8.31 26.47 -31.66
N PRO A 208 -8.51 27.80 -31.76
CA PRO A 208 -9.85 28.38 -31.65
C PRO A 208 -10.62 28.14 -32.95
N VAL A 209 -11.85 27.64 -32.80
CA VAL A 209 -12.79 27.41 -33.90
C VAL A 209 -14.03 28.25 -33.64
N GLU A 210 -14.26 29.23 -34.51
CA GLU A 210 -15.48 30.04 -34.47
C GLU A 210 -16.69 29.20 -34.86
N LEU A 211 -17.65 29.09 -33.94
CA LEU A 211 -18.98 28.55 -34.17
C LEU A 211 -19.99 29.70 -34.22
N ALA A 212 -21.19 29.44 -34.71
CA ALA A 212 -22.23 30.47 -34.90
C ALA A 212 -22.48 31.36 -33.65
N HIS A 213 -22.36 30.80 -32.44
CA HIS A 213 -22.64 31.51 -31.18
C HIS A 213 -21.61 31.24 -30.06
N ALA A 214 -20.45 30.68 -30.38
CA ALA A 214 -19.43 30.33 -29.40
C ALA A 214 -18.05 30.15 -30.07
N ILE A 215 -17.00 30.13 -29.27
CA ILE A 215 -15.68 29.65 -29.69
C ILE A 215 -15.47 28.28 -29.06
N ARG A 216 -15.11 27.29 -29.87
CA ARG A 216 -14.64 25.98 -29.41
C ARG A 216 -13.11 25.97 -29.46
N TYR A 217 -12.47 25.44 -28.44
CA TYR A 217 -11.02 25.24 -28.43
C TYR A 217 -10.73 23.78 -28.71
N ASP A 218 -10.09 23.48 -29.84
CA ASP A 218 -9.76 22.13 -30.28
C ASP A 218 -8.28 21.80 -30.03
N ALA A 219 -7.98 20.51 -29.94
CA ALA A 219 -6.61 20.04 -29.94
C ALA A 219 -5.94 20.31 -31.31
N PHE A 220 -4.64 20.56 -31.31
CA PHE A 220 -3.84 20.41 -32.51
C PHE A 220 -3.86 18.95 -32.95
N THR A 221 -3.85 18.70 -34.27
CA THR A 221 -3.93 17.35 -34.84
C THR A 221 -2.83 17.10 -35.87
N GLY A 222 -2.49 15.81 -36.08
CA GLY A 222 -1.57 15.37 -37.12
C GLY A 222 -0.17 15.99 -37.00
N LEU A 223 0.39 16.47 -38.12
CA LEU A 223 1.75 17.00 -38.18
C LEU A 223 1.99 18.20 -37.27
N GLU A 224 0.98 19.07 -37.06
CA GLU A 224 1.14 20.21 -36.16
C GLU A 224 1.19 19.77 -34.70
N ALA A 225 0.40 18.75 -34.33
CA ALA A 225 0.49 18.14 -33.00
C ALA A 225 1.88 17.53 -32.77
N ASP A 226 2.42 16.82 -33.76
CA ASP A 226 3.76 16.21 -33.68
C ASP A 226 4.86 17.28 -33.57
N ARG A 227 4.75 18.38 -34.34
CA ARG A 227 5.69 19.51 -34.30
C ARG A 227 5.72 20.17 -32.92
N LEU A 228 4.55 20.47 -32.35
CA LEU A 228 4.45 21.07 -31.02
C LEU A 228 4.86 20.09 -29.91
N ALA A 229 4.59 18.80 -30.08
CA ALA A 229 5.03 17.77 -29.15
C ALA A 229 6.55 17.65 -29.12
N ASP A 230 7.22 17.77 -30.27
CA ASP A 230 8.68 17.88 -30.36
C ASP A 230 9.18 19.08 -29.57
N GLU A 231 8.66 20.28 -29.83
CA GLU A 231 9.06 21.50 -29.14
C GLU A 231 8.84 21.46 -27.62
N LEU A 232 7.86 20.68 -27.14
CA LEU A 232 7.54 20.46 -25.73
C LEU A 232 8.21 19.22 -25.11
N ASP A 233 9.06 18.50 -25.85
CA ASP A 233 9.71 17.23 -25.44
C ASP A 233 8.69 16.16 -24.98
N LEU A 234 7.57 16.04 -25.70
CA LEU A 234 6.49 15.08 -25.42
C LEU A 234 6.40 13.94 -26.46
N VAL A 235 7.40 13.86 -27.34
CA VAL A 235 7.40 12.97 -28.51
C VAL A 235 7.25 11.49 -28.13
N ARG A 236 6.66 10.75 -29.06
CA ARG A 236 6.46 9.31 -28.96
C ARG A 236 6.89 8.67 -30.28
N ASP A 237 7.18 7.38 -30.25
CA ASP A 237 7.44 6.62 -31.47
C ASP A 237 6.17 6.50 -32.32
N ALA A 238 6.32 6.29 -33.64
CA ALA A 238 5.21 6.31 -34.60
C ALA A 238 4.18 5.20 -34.35
N ASP A 239 4.64 4.06 -33.87
CA ASP A 239 3.88 2.86 -33.56
C ASP A 239 3.44 2.78 -32.08
N ASP A 240 3.95 3.66 -31.22
CA ASP A 240 3.62 3.68 -29.80
C ASP A 240 2.35 4.49 -29.50
N MET A 241 1.21 3.82 -29.66
CA MET A 241 -0.10 4.31 -29.25
C MET A 241 -0.16 4.51 -27.73
N GLY A 242 -0.54 5.71 -27.32
CA GLY A 242 -0.66 6.06 -25.91
C GLY A 242 -0.71 7.55 -25.66
N THR A 243 -0.48 7.93 -24.41
CA THR A 243 -0.63 9.31 -23.92
C THR A 243 0.58 9.73 -23.10
N THR A 244 1.06 10.95 -23.36
CA THR A 244 2.05 11.67 -22.57
C THR A 244 1.37 12.89 -21.95
N ILE A 245 1.28 12.93 -20.62
CA ILE A 245 0.77 14.09 -19.86
C ILE A 245 1.97 14.78 -19.19
N ALA A 246 2.20 16.05 -19.50
CA ALA A 246 3.24 16.87 -18.87
C ALA A 246 2.64 17.85 -17.86
N ILE A 247 3.10 17.74 -16.61
CA ILE A 247 2.73 18.60 -15.49
C ILE A 247 3.85 19.60 -15.28
N VAL A 248 3.59 20.87 -15.59
CA VAL A 248 4.64 21.92 -15.65
C VAL A 248 4.88 22.53 -14.27
N ASP A 249 6.13 22.79 -13.90
CA ASP A 249 6.52 23.30 -12.57
C ASP A 249 5.99 22.40 -11.44
N CYS A 250 6.28 21.11 -11.55
CA CYS A 250 5.82 20.10 -10.58
C CYS A 250 6.71 20.11 -9.33
N PRO A 251 6.15 20.26 -8.11
CA PRO A 251 6.93 20.29 -6.88
C PRO A 251 7.19 18.90 -6.28
N LEU A 252 6.51 17.86 -6.77
CA LEU A 252 6.55 16.53 -6.17
C LEU A 252 7.94 15.89 -6.32
N SER A 253 8.30 15.03 -5.37
CA SER A 253 9.51 14.20 -5.45
C SER A 253 9.18 12.82 -6.01
N MET A 254 10.11 12.23 -6.77
CA MET A 254 9.92 10.90 -7.33
C MET A 254 9.78 9.82 -6.25
N GLU A 255 10.42 10.00 -5.09
CA GLU A 255 10.32 9.07 -3.97
C GLU A 255 8.92 9.02 -3.34
N ASN A 256 8.25 10.17 -3.20
CA ASN A 256 6.86 10.20 -2.73
C ASN A 256 5.91 9.60 -3.78
N ILE A 257 6.18 9.81 -5.08
CA ILE A 257 5.43 9.17 -6.17
C ILE A 257 5.63 7.65 -6.13
N ARG A 258 6.87 7.16 -5.95
CA ARG A 258 7.20 5.73 -5.79
C ARG A 258 6.38 5.10 -4.67
N ARG A 259 6.36 5.72 -3.49
CA ARG A 259 5.55 5.27 -2.34
C ARG A 259 4.06 5.24 -2.68
N GLY A 260 3.56 6.25 -3.40
CA GLY A 260 2.19 6.30 -3.90
C GLY A 260 1.83 5.15 -4.84
N VAL A 261 2.74 4.81 -5.76
CA VAL A 261 2.62 3.64 -6.66
C VAL A 261 2.58 2.35 -5.87
N GLU A 262 3.52 2.15 -4.94
CA GLU A 262 3.57 0.93 -4.13
C GLU A 262 2.30 0.77 -3.30
N ARG A 263 1.88 1.79 -2.56
CA ARG A 263 0.69 1.72 -1.71
C ARG A 263 -0.62 1.45 -2.47
N SER A 264 -0.72 1.89 -3.71
CA SER A 264 -1.96 1.83 -4.49
C SER A 264 -2.01 0.66 -5.49
N TRP A 265 -0.86 0.19 -5.98
CA TRP A 265 -0.79 -0.74 -7.12
C TRP A 265 0.10 -1.96 -6.89
N TRP A 266 0.65 -2.16 -5.69
CA TRP A 266 1.42 -3.37 -5.36
C TRP A 266 0.71 -4.69 -5.72
N PRO A 267 -0.62 -4.86 -5.60
CA PRO A 267 -1.26 -6.11 -5.97
C PRO A 267 -1.14 -6.38 -7.47
N LYS A 268 -1.29 -5.36 -8.32
CA LYS A 268 -1.18 -5.50 -9.77
C LYS A 268 0.25 -5.73 -10.22
N ILE A 269 1.20 -4.96 -9.66
CA ILE A 269 2.64 -5.12 -9.90
C ILE A 269 3.07 -6.57 -9.64
N ARG A 270 2.53 -7.20 -8.60
CA ARG A 270 2.80 -8.60 -8.22
C ARG A 270 2.14 -9.66 -9.11
N ARG A 271 1.05 -9.34 -9.80
CA ARG A 271 0.20 -10.32 -10.48
C ARG A 271 0.34 -10.30 -12.00
N ASP A 272 0.43 -9.11 -12.61
CA ASP A 272 0.08 -8.94 -14.02
C ASP A 272 1.24 -8.45 -14.91
N ASN A 273 2.51 -8.63 -14.49
CA ASN A 273 3.68 -8.03 -15.16
C ASN A 273 3.49 -6.52 -15.44
N PHE A 274 2.75 -5.85 -14.56
CA PHE A 274 2.48 -4.42 -14.65
C PHE A 274 3.73 -3.66 -14.23
N ARG A 275 4.45 -3.09 -15.20
CA ARG A 275 5.70 -2.37 -14.95
C ARG A 275 5.43 -0.88 -14.92
N VAL A 276 5.91 -0.28 -13.84
CA VAL A 276 5.91 1.17 -13.65
C VAL A 276 7.36 1.61 -13.60
N THR A 277 7.77 2.40 -14.59
CA THR A 277 9.11 2.98 -14.66
C THR A 277 9.09 4.34 -13.96
N LEU A 278 10.01 4.57 -13.03
CA LEU A 278 10.12 5.81 -12.29
C LEU A 278 11.49 6.41 -12.57
N VAL A 279 11.55 7.66 -13.03
CA VAL A 279 12.81 8.35 -13.36
C VAL A 279 12.82 9.71 -12.65
N ASP A 280 13.78 9.92 -11.76
CA ASP A 280 13.91 11.19 -11.04
C ASP A 280 14.55 12.30 -11.90
N GLU A 281 14.68 13.49 -11.32
CA GLU A 281 15.30 14.66 -11.96
C GLU A 281 16.77 14.46 -12.39
N THR A 282 17.48 13.47 -11.86
CA THR A 282 18.87 13.15 -12.21
C THR A 282 18.97 12.12 -13.34
N GLY A 283 17.83 11.58 -13.78
CA GLY A 283 17.76 10.44 -14.70
C GLY A 283 17.95 9.09 -14.00
N GLN A 284 18.04 9.05 -12.66
CA GLN A 284 18.13 7.79 -11.93
C GLN A 284 16.79 7.07 -12.00
N ARG A 285 16.86 5.77 -12.31
CA ARG A 285 15.70 4.89 -12.30
C ARG A 285 15.42 4.41 -10.88
N LEU A 286 14.22 4.66 -10.40
CA LEU A 286 13.69 4.10 -9.16
C LEU A 286 12.82 2.88 -9.51
N HIS A 287 12.82 1.90 -8.62
CA HIS A 287 12.04 0.68 -8.79
C HIS A 287 11.02 0.56 -7.66
N ALA A 288 9.76 0.32 -8.01
CA ALA A 288 8.77 -0.12 -7.04
C ALA A 288 9.15 -1.52 -6.54
N ARG A 289 9.43 -1.66 -5.25
CA ARG A 289 9.83 -2.90 -4.56
C ARG A 289 8.90 -3.13 -3.36
N PRO A 290 7.61 -3.40 -3.58
CA PRO A 290 6.64 -3.56 -2.49
C PRO A 290 6.99 -4.73 -1.55
N LEU A 291 7.78 -5.71 -2.01
CA LEU A 291 8.32 -6.80 -1.18
C LEU A 291 9.32 -6.35 -0.11
N MET A 292 10.05 -5.27 -0.39
CA MET A 292 11.06 -4.71 0.50
C MET A 292 10.45 -3.69 1.46
N ASP A 293 9.17 -3.34 1.30
CA ASP A 293 8.43 -2.47 2.20
C ASP A 293 7.88 -3.30 3.37
N PRO A 294 8.38 -3.10 4.61
CA PRO A 294 7.91 -3.82 5.78
C PRO A 294 6.41 -3.60 6.05
N GLU A 295 5.85 -2.44 5.68
CA GLU A 295 4.43 -2.14 5.87
C GLU A 295 3.56 -2.98 4.94
N LEU A 296 4.04 -3.25 3.71
CA LEU A 296 3.29 -4.01 2.71
C LEU A 296 3.52 -5.53 2.82
N ARG A 297 4.63 -5.99 3.41
CA ARG A 297 4.98 -7.41 3.49
C ARG A 297 3.84 -8.28 4.06
N PRO A 298 3.17 -7.93 5.17
CA PRO A 298 2.07 -8.73 5.72
C PRO A 298 0.84 -8.75 4.78
N PHE A 299 0.57 -7.65 4.07
CA PHE A 299 -0.50 -7.63 3.07
C PHE A 299 -0.16 -8.49 1.87
N ILE A 300 1.11 -8.55 1.46
CA ILE A 300 1.56 -9.45 0.39
C ILE A 300 1.34 -10.91 0.80
N ASP A 301 1.65 -11.28 2.04
CA ASP A 301 1.37 -12.64 2.53
C ASP A 301 -0.15 -12.93 2.56
N ALA A 302 -0.97 -11.96 2.98
CA ALA A 302 -2.42 -12.07 2.92
C ALA A 302 -2.95 -12.17 1.47
N LEU A 303 -2.33 -11.49 0.49
CA LEU A 303 -2.67 -11.64 -0.94
C LEU A 303 -2.36 -13.05 -1.42
N ASP A 304 -1.19 -13.60 -1.08
CA ASP A 304 -0.81 -14.96 -1.49
C ASP A 304 -1.75 -16.01 -0.89
N VAL A 305 -2.25 -15.80 0.34
CA VAL A 305 -3.34 -16.60 0.94
C VAL A 305 -4.66 -16.41 0.19
N ALA A 306 -5.05 -15.18 -0.16
CA ALA A 306 -6.29 -14.90 -0.91
C ALA A 306 -6.30 -15.62 -2.27
N LEU A 307 -5.16 -15.64 -2.95
CA LEU A 307 -4.95 -16.31 -4.24
C LEU A 307 -4.79 -17.84 -4.11
N GLY A 308 -4.67 -18.38 -2.90
CA GLY A 308 -4.40 -19.80 -2.67
C GLY A 308 -2.98 -20.25 -3.04
N LYS A 309 -2.02 -19.31 -3.16
CA LYS A 309 -0.59 -19.61 -3.35
C LYS A 309 0.06 -20.09 -2.05
N SER A 310 -0.41 -19.57 -0.92
CA SER A 310 0.02 -19.97 0.42
C SER A 310 -1.09 -20.77 1.11
N PRO A 311 -0.77 -21.91 1.76
CA PRO A 311 -1.77 -22.71 2.46
C PRO A 311 -2.30 -21.98 3.71
N GLU A 312 -3.54 -22.29 4.08
CA GLU A 312 -4.12 -21.83 5.34
C GLU A 312 -3.43 -22.53 6.52
N GLN A 313 -3.06 -21.74 7.53
CA GLN A 313 -2.38 -22.22 8.73
C GLN A 313 -3.17 -21.79 9.96
N THR A 314 -3.60 -22.75 10.77
CA THR A 314 -4.39 -22.49 11.99
C THR A 314 -3.71 -21.44 12.85
N GLY A 315 -4.43 -20.35 13.13
CA GLY A 315 -3.94 -19.25 13.96
C GLY A 315 -2.92 -18.32 13.29
N LYS A 316 -2.53 -18.54 12.02
CA LYS A 316 -1.58 -17.69 11.29
C LYS A 316 -2.13 -17.11 9.98
N SER A 317 -2.87 -17.89 9.20
CA SER A 317 -3.49 -17.43 7.95
C SER A 317 -4.87 -18.05 7.72
N ARG A 318 -5.73 -17.35 6.97
CA ARG A 318 -7.06 -17.83 6.59
C ARG A 318 -7.50 -17.31 5.24
N ARG A 319 -8.13 -18.16 4.44
CA ARG A 319 -8.77 -17.79 3.18
C ARG A 319 -10.29 -17.86 3.33
N LYS A 320 -10.99 -16.87 2.79
CA LYS A 320 -12.45 -16.86 2.73
C LYS A 320 -12.91 -16.46 1.33
N VAL A 321 -13.64 -17.34 0.66
CA VAL A 321 -14.40 -16.98 -0.54
C VAL A 321 -15.81 -16.58 -0.12
N PHE A 322 -16.31 -15.45 -0.63
CA PHE A 322 -17.65 -15.00 -0.31
C PHE A 322 -18.67 -15.53 -1.33
N ASN A 323 -19.72 -16.17 -0.82
CA ASN A 323 -20.87 -16.62 -1.62
C ASN A 323 -21.48 -15.45 -2.41
N ARG A 324 -22.17 -15.80 -3.51
CA ARG A 324 -22.85 -14.83 -4.37
C ARG A 324 -23.90 -14.03 -3.59
N ILE A 325 -23.99 -12.73 -3.83
CA ILE A 325 -25.14 -11.89 -3.48
C ILE A 325 -25.87 -11.60 -4.79
N GLU A 326 -27.19 -11.85 -4.83
CA GLU A 326 -28.02 -11.63 -6.02
C GLU A 326 -27.40 -12.24 -7.29
N GLU A 327 -26.95 -13.49 -7.20
CA GLU A 327 -26.28 -14.20 -8.29
C GLU A 327 -24.99 -13.55 -8.80
N ARG A 328 -24.32 -12.67 -8.05
CA ARG A 328 -22.99 -12.11 -8.41
C ARG A 328 -21.91 -12.62 -7.48
N SER A 329 -20.80 -13.09 -8.04
CA SER A 329 -19.59 -13.36 -7.25
C SER A 329 -19.09 -12.06 -6.63
N ILE A 330 -18.69 -12.10 -5.37
CA ILE A 330 -18.27 -10.90 -4.63
C ILE A 330 -16.75 -10.77 -4.64
N GLY A 331 -16.06 -11.87 -4.38
CA GLY A 331 -14.62 -11.86 -4.23
C GLY A 331 -14.15 -12.78 -3.12
N GLN A 332 -12.89 -12.60 -2.75
CA GLN A 332 -12.20 -13.43 -1.77
C GLN A 332 -11.33 -12.58 -0.85
N LEU A 333 -11.17 -13.05 0.37
CA LEU A 333 -10.37 -12.44 1.43
C LEU A 333 -9.28 -13.40 1.86
N GLY A 334 -8.04 -12.92 1.88
CA GLY A 334 -6.95 -13.54 2.62
C GLY A 334 -6.67 -12.75 3.89
N LEU A 335 -6.38 -13.46 4.98
CA LEU A 335 -6.04 -12.91 6.28
C LEU A 335 -4.70 -13.48 6.75
N PHE A 336 -3.89 -12.65 7.41
CA PHE A 336 -2.58 -13.02 7.91
C PHE A 336 -2.28 -12.34 9.26
N VAL A 337 -1.73 -13.10 10.21
CA VAL A 337 -1.28 -12.59 11.51
C VAL A 337 0.09 -11.96 11.38
N MET A 338 0.24 -10.70 11.81
CA MET A 338 1.53 -10.02 11.81
C MET A 338 2.41 -10.58 12.93
N THR A 339 3.56 -11.16 12.58
CA THR A 339 4.45 -11.89 13.51
C THR A 339 5.43 -10.97 14.25
N SER A 340 5.61 -9.74 13.76
CA SER A 340 6.45 -8.69 14.34
C SER A 340 5.88 -7.32 13.96
N PRO A 341 4.78 -6.87 14.60
CA PRO A 341 4.30 -5.52 14.36
C PRO A 341 5.41 -4.55 14.79
N GLU A 342 6.01 -3.81 13.85
CA GLU A 342 6.84 -2.66 14.23
C GLU A 342 6.03 -1.78 15.19
N GLU A 343 6.64 -1.36 16.29
CA GLU A 343 6.02 -0.33 17.13
C GLU A 343 5.91 0.92 16.26
N VAL A 344 4.68 1.29 15.92
CA VAL A 344 4.41 2.55 15.23
C VAL A 344 4.80 3.65 16.22
N ASP A 345 5.88 4.36 15.94
CA ASP A 345 6.23 5.57 16.67
C ASP A 345 5.04 6.54 16.58
N GLU A 346 4.44 6.89 17.73
CA GLU A 346 3.31 7.81 17.79
C GLU A 346 3.67 9.21 17.24
N GLN A 347 4.97 9.52 17.08
CA GLN A 347 5.50 10.75 16.48
C GLN A 347 5.77 10.62 14.97
N SER A 348 5.63 9.42 14.40
CA SER A 348 5.83 9.19 12.96
C SER A 348 4.57 9.53 12.17
N ASP A 349 4.73 10.22 11.03
CA ASP A 349 3.67 10.49 10.05
C ASP A 349 3.17 9.22 9.32
N ARG A 350 3.66 8.03 9.70
CA ARG A 350 3.27 6.75 9.09
C ARG A 350 1.90 6.29 9.57
N GLU A 351 1.10 5.82 8.63
CA GLU A 351 -0.23 5.30 8.91
C GLU A 351 -0.12 3.93 9.59
N ASP A 352 -0.77 3.75 10.75
CA ASP A 352 -0.86 2.45 11.41
C ASP A 352 -1.75 1.48 10.60
N LEU A 353 -1.09 0.56 9.90
CA LEU A 353 -1.74 -0.45 9.05
C LEU A 353 -2.15 -1.72 9.81
N ARG A 354 -2.00 -1.78 11.13
CA ARG A 354 -2.49 -2.92 11.92
C ARG A 354 -4.02 -2.98 11.87
N ASP A 355 -4.56 -4.19 11.82
CA ASP A 355 -6.02 -4.42 11.76
C ASP A 355 -6.70 -3.71 10.58
N ARG A 356 -6.02 -3.71 9.42
CA ARG A 356 -6.52 -3.19 8.16
C ARG A 356 -6.71 -4.29 7.13
N ILE A 357 -7.64 -4.06 6.21
CA ILE A 357 -7.91 -4.88 5.04
C ILE A 357 -7.67 -4.00 3.82
N ALA A 358 -6.68 -4.35 2.99
CA ALA A 358 -6.52 -3.73 1.68
C ALA A 358 -7.71 -4.14 0.79
N LEU A 359 -8.52 -3.16 0.40
CA LEU A 359 -9.66 -3.32 -0.50
C LEU A 359 -9.18 -3.16 -1.93
N VAL A 360 -9.16 -4.25 -2.70
CA VAL A 360 -8.57 -4.27 -4.05
C VAL A 360 -9.68 -4.44 -5.09
N ARG A 361 -9.74 -3.50 -6.04
CA ARG A 361 -10.64 -3.61 -7.21
C ARG A 361 -10.18 -4.69 -8.16
N SER A 362 -11.08 -5.10 -9.06
CA SER A 362 -10.77 -6.09 -10.10
C SER A 362 -9.51 -5.72 -10.92
N PRO A 363 -9.34 -4.48 -11.42
CA PRO A 363 -8.13 -4.08 -12.15
C PRO A 363 -6.83 -4.16 -11.36
N GLY A 364 -6.92 -4.24 -10.02
CA GLY A 364 -5.80 -4.49 -9.12
C GLY A 364 -5.31 -3.30 -8.30
N MET A 365 -6.05 -2.19 -8.34
CA MET A 365 -5.82 -1.02 -7.49
C MET A 365 -6.33 -1.26 -6.07
N VAL A 366 -5.52 -0.90 -5.06
CA VAL A 366 -5.93 -0.77 -3.67
C VAL A 366 -6.70 0.54 -3.50
N VAL A 367 -7.98 0.45 -3.14
CA VAL A 367 -8.88 1.59 -2.91
C VAL A 367 -8.68 2.14 -1.51
N GLN A 368 -8.52 1.28 -0.52
CA GLN A 368 -8.41 1.69 0.87
C GLN A 368 -7.74 0.60 1.69
N TYR A 369 -6.96 1.00 2.69
CA TYR A 369 -6.62 0.15 3.83
C TYR A 369 -7.73 0.29 4.87
N TYR A 370 -8.79 -0.49 4.72
CA TYR A 370 -10.01 -0.38 5.53
C TYR A 370 -9.83 -1.00 6.91
N GLY A 371 -10.12 -0.26 7.97
CA GLY A 371 -10.24 -0.82 9.31
C GLY A 371 -10.81 0.14 10.33
N LYS A 372 -10.77 -0.24 11.61
CA LYS A 372 -11.29 0.55 12.73
C LYS A 372 -10.14 1.05 13.61
N ARG A 373 -10.37 2.15 14.33
CA ARG A 373 -9.35 2.83 15.15
C ARG A 373 -8.68 1.95 16.22
N GLN A 374 -9.35 0.89 16.69
CA GLN A 374 -8.81 0.02 17.75
C GLN A 374 -8.03 -1.16 17.17
N VAL A 375 -6.73 -1.19 17.46
CA VAL A 375 -5.83 -2.32 17.19
C VAL A 375 -6.05 -3.41 18.24
N SER A 376 -6.07 -4.65 17.79
CA SER A 376 -6.29 -5.85 18.60
C SER A 376 -5.07 -6.76 18.58
N ASN A 377 -4.96 -7.62 19.60
CA ASN A 377 -3.90 -8.60 19.69
C ASN A 377 -4.45 -10.02 19.40
N PRO A 378 -3.78 -10.85 18.56
CA PRO A 378 -2.69 -10.46 17.66
C PRO A 378 -3.19 -9.56 16.53
N PRO A 379 -2.35 -8.63 16.02
CA PRO A 379 -2.71 -7.80 14.88
C PRO A 379 -2.84 -8.66 13.62
N VAL A 380 -3.90 -8.41 12.85
CA VAL A 380 -4.22 -9.16 11.63
C VAL A 380 -4.40 -8.18 10.49
N VAL A 381 -3.77 -8.46 9.36
CA VAL A 381 -4.05 -7.76 8.11
C VAL A 381 -4.87 -8.64 7.17
N GLY A 382 -5.55 -8.00 6.22
CA GLY A 382 -6.29 -8.70 5.18
C GLY A 382 -6.11 -8.08 3.80
N VAL A 383 -6.40 -8.88 2.78
CA VAL A 383 -6.54 -8.41 1.41
C VAL A 383 -7.84 -8.96 0.86
N PHE A 384 -8.76 -8.07 0.53
CA PHE A 384 -9.99 -8.40 -0.17
C PHE A 384 -9.82 -8.12 -1.66
N LEU A 385 -9.91 -9.16 -2.48
CA LEU A 385 -9.93 -9.08 -3.94
C LEU A 385 -11.38 -9.10 -4.41
N ALA A 386 -11.85 -7.97 -4.96
CA ALA A 386 -13.16 -7.90 -5.58
C ALA A 386 -13.21 -8.74 -6.86
N ASP A 387 -14.37 -9.35 -7.10
CA ASP A 387 -14.69 -10.04 -8.36
C ASP A 387 -15.18 -9.05 -9.42
N ASP A 388 -14.89 -9.34 -10.69
CA ASP A 388 -15.29 -8.54 -11.85
C ASP A 388 -16.81 -8.27 -11.87
N GLY A 389 -17.62 -9.22 -11.39
CA GLY A 389 -19.09 -9.12 -11.36
C GLY A 389 -19.64 -8.00 -10.48
N ILE A 390 -18.84 -7.42 -9.58
CA ILE A 390 -19.24 -6.31 -8.71
C ILE A 390 -18.38 -5.04 -8.88
N ASP A 391 -17.33 -5.07 -9.69
CA ASP A 391 -16.39 -3.94 -9.82
C ASP A 391 -17.10 -2.64 -10.24
N ASP A 392 -18.08 -2.75 -11.12
CA ASP A 392 -18.87 -1.59 -11.56
C ASP A 392 -19.69 -0.95 -10.43
N ILE A 393 -20.19 -1.75 -9.48
CA ILE A 393 -20.90 -1.23 -8.30
C ILE A 393 -19.90 -0.53 -7.38
N LEU A 394 -18.76 -1.18 -7.11
CA LEU A 394 -17.69 -0.62 -6.28
C LEU A 394 -17.19 0.72 -6.86
N ARG A 395 -16.97 0.77 -8.17
CA ARG A 395 -16.59 1.98 -8.90
C ARG A 395 -17.60 3.12 -8.74
N ARG A 396 -18.91 2.82 -8.66
CA ARG A 396 -19.97 3.81 -8.40
C ARG A 396 -20.04 4.23 -6.94
N SER A 397 -19.59 3.39 -6.01
CA SER A 397 -19.49 3.72 -4.58
C SER A 397 -18.30 4.60 -4.22
N GLU A 398 -17.23 4.59 -5.01
CA GLU A 398 -16.03 5.40 -4.75
C GLU A 398 -16.36 6.89 -4.80
N PRO A 399 -15.67 7.80 -4.09
CA PRO A 399 -15.69 9.25 -4.31
C PRO A 399 -14.68 9.68 -5.40
N PRO A 400 -14.61 10.97 -5.81
CA PRO A 400 -13.66 11.48 -6.82
C PRO A 400 -12.20 11.09 -6.61
N GLU A 401 -11.77 11.00 -5.36
CA GLU A 401 -10.41 10.67 -4.94
C GLU A 401 -10.11 9.17 -5.01
N HIS A 402 -11.15 8.36 -5.28
CA HIS A 402 -11.12 6.90 -5.32
C HIS A 402 -10.63 6.25 -4.01
N ASP A 403 -10.71 6.92 -2.86
CA ASP A 403 -10.02 6.51 -1.63
C ASP A 403 -10.83 5.64 -0.64
N ARG A 404 -12.09 5.33 -0.97
CA ARG A 404 -12.98 4.48 -0.16
C ARG A 404 -14.12 3.92 -1.00
N TRP A 405 -14.80 2.89 -0.50
CA TRP A 405 -16.12 2.50 -0.98
C TRP A 405 -17.21 3.14 -0.10
N ASP A 406 -17.89 4.14 -0.62
CA ASP A 406 -18.88 4.91 0.13
C ASP A 406 -20.28 4.30 -0.03
N VAL A 407 -20.82 3.77 1.06
CA VAL A 407 -22.18 3.18 1.11
C VAL A 407 -23.29 4.21 0.88
N ASN A 408 -22.98 5.50 0.98
CA ASN A 408 -23.95 6.58 0.77
C ASN A 408 -23.65 7.36 -0.52
N ALA A 409 -22.85 6.80 -1.44
CA ALA A 409 -22.60 7.45 -2.72
C ALA A 409 -23.91 7.61 -3.53
N ASP A 410 -24.20 8.83 -3.96
CA ASP A 410 -25.39 9.17 -4.74
C ASP A 410 -25.50 8.43 -6.09
N ARG A 411 -24.40 7.83 -6.56
CA ARG A 411 -24.33 7.11 -7.83
C ARG A 411 -24.74 5.64 -7.72
N LEU A 412 -24.95 5.13 -6.51
CA LEU A 412 -25.45 3.77 -6.31
C LEU A 412 -26.92 3.69 -6.70
N ASP A 413 -27.28 2.69 -7.51
CA ASP A 413 -28.64 2.48 -7.98
C ASP A 413 -29.50 1.83 -6.87
N PRO A 414 -30.46 2.57 -6.25
CA PRO A 414 -31.26 2.02 -5.16
C PRO A 414 -32.20 0.91 -5.63
N ALA A 415 -32.57 0.88 -6.91
CA ALA A 415 -33.44 -0.16 -7.46
C ALA A 415 -32.73 -1.51 -7.64
N LYS A 416 -31.41 -1.54 -7.54
CA LYS A 416 -30.56 -2.73 -7.69
C LYS A 416 -29.84 -3.11 -6.39
N ASN A 417 -30.28 -2.59 -5.25
CA ASN A 417 -29.71 -2.86 -3.92
C ASN A 417 -28.18 -2.66 -3.85
N GLU A 418 -27.64 -1.72 -4.65
CA GLU A 418 -26.19 -1.55 -4.76
C GLU A 418 -25.55 -1.10 -3.44
N ARG A 419 -26.29 -0.30 -2.65
CA ARG A 419 -25.91 0.11 -1.29
C ARG A 419 -25.75 -1.08 -0.36
N GLU A 420 -26.71 -1.98 -0.37
CA GLU A 420 -26.74 -3.18 0.46
C GLU A 420 -25.56 -4.09 0.12
N ILE A 421 -25.17 -4.18 -1.16
CA ILE A 421 -23.99 -4.92 -1.60
C ILE A 421 -22.70 -4.33 -0.99
N VAL A 422 -22.48 -3.01 -1.12
CA VAL A 422 -21.29 -2.35 -0.56
C VAL A 422 -21.25 -2.50 0.96
N GLN A 423 -22.38 -2.30 1.64
CA GLN A 423 -22.49 -2.46 3.08
C GLN A 423 -22.24 -3.91 3.53
N ALA A 424 -22.75 -4.90 2.78
CA ALA A 424 -22.54 -6.30 3.06
C ALA A 424 -21.06 -6.68 2.92
N ILE A 425 -20.34 -6.14 1.93
CA ILE A 425 -18.90 -6.37 1.77
C ILE A 425 -18.15 -5.90 3.01
N HIS A 426 -18.29 -4.63 3.40
CA HIS A 426 -17.64 -4.08 4.60
C HIS A 426 -17.95 -4.89 5.87
N SER A 427 -19.22 -5.26 6.04
CA SER A 427 -19.67 -6.01 7.22
C SER A 427 -19.07 -7.42 7.25
N ARG A 428 -19.08 -8.12 6.12
CA ARG A 428 -18.62 -9.52 6.02
C ARG A 428 -17.11 -9.64 6.14
N ILE A 429 -16.33 -8.78 5.46
CA ILE A 429 -14.86 -8.83 5.55
C ILE A 429 -14.38 -8.51 6.97
N TRP A 430 -15.02 -7.53 7.63
CA TRP A 430 -14.67 -7.15 8.99
C TRP A 430 -15.07 -8.23 10.00
N HIS A 431 -16.24 -8.84 9.82
CA HIS A 431 -16.67 -9.97 10.63
C HIS A 431 -15.68 -11.13 10.55
N GLU A 432 -15.24 -11.50 9.35
CA GLU A 432 -14.27 -12.59 9.15
C GLU A 432 -12.91 -12.27 9.76
N LEU A 433 -12.40 -11.04 9.61
CA LEU A 433 -11.18 -10.60 10.29
C LEU A 433 -11.31 -10.75 11.81
N ARG A 434 -12.41 -10.30 12.41
CA ARG A 434 -12.65 -10.39 13.86
C ARG A 434 -12.80 -11.83 14.35
N MET A 435 -13.45 -12.69 13.57
CA MET A 435 -13.55 -14.10 13.89
C MET A 435 -12.19 -14.78 13.85
N PHE A 436 -11.39 -14.50 12.82
CA PHE A 436 -10.04 -15.04 12.69
C PHE A 436 -9.11 -14.55 13.81
N GLN A 437 -9.14 -13.26 14.14
CA GLN A 437 -8.40 -12.70 15.27
C GLN A 437 -8.71 -13.44 16.58
N LYS A 438 -9.98 -13.75 16.86
CA LYS A 438 -10.37 -14.49 18.08
C LYS A 438 -9.77 -15.90 18.09
N THR A 439 -9.71 -16.57 16.94
CA THR A 439 -9.11 -17.91 16.82
C THR A 439 -7.58 -17.90 16.81
N ALA A 440 -6.97 -16.80 16.38
CA ALA A 440 -5.52 -16.61 16.35
C ALA A 440 -4.94 -16.15 17.70
N ARG A 441 -5.80 -15.67 18.61
CA ARG A 441 -5.38 -15.43 20.00
C ARG A 441 -4.89 -16.74 20.61
N PRO A 442 -3.66 -16.79 21.14
CA PRO A 442 -3.27 -17.90 21.99
C PRO A 442 -4.32 -18.05 23.10
N PRO A 443 -4.64 -19.29 23.54
CA PRO A 443 -5.59 -19.48 24.63
C PRO A 443 -5.18 -18.57 25.78
N GLU A 444 -6.11 -17.75 26.27
CA GLU A 444 -5.87 -16.99 27.48
C GLU A 444 -5.37 -18.00 28.50
N LYS A 445 -4.12 -17.84 28.98
CA LYS A 445 -3.70 -18.50 30.21
C LYS A 445 -4.82 -18.15 31.18
N SER A 446 -5.65 -19.14 31.53
CA SER A 446 -6.84 -18.93 32.35
C SER A 446 -6.40 -18.01 33.46
N SER A 447 -6.93 -16.78 33.49
CA SER A 447 -6.51 -15.86 34.52
C SER A 447 -7.00 -16.47 35.83
N GLY A 448 -6.11 -17.22 36.46
CA GLY A 448 -6.23 -17.67 37.82
C GLY A 448 -6.21 -16.42 38.66
N ASN A 449 -7.37 -15.75 38.68
CA ASN A 449 -7.81 -14.71 39.56
C ASN A 449 -6.74 -13.66 39.88
N LYS A 450 -6.57 -12.69 38.98
CA LYS A 450 -5.95 -11.39 39.33
C LYS A 450 -6.66 -10.74 40.52
N PHE A 451 -7.95 -11.04 40.72
CA PHE A 451 -8.73 -10.67 41.90
C PHE A 451 -8.31 -11.45 43.16
N LEU A 452 -7.92 -12.73 43.08
CA LEU A 452 -7.37 -13.47 44.23
C LEU A 452 -5.94 -13.02 44.58
N GLN A 453 -5.16 -12.49 43.65
CA GLN A 453 -3.88 -11.87 43.98
C GLN A 453 -4.09 -10.57 44.75
N LEU A 454 -5.05 -9.73 44.35
CA LEU A 454 -5.41 -8.53 45.11
C LEU A 454 -6.06 -8.87 46.47
N GLU A 455 -6.94 -9.87 46.52
CA GLU A 455 -7.53 -10.37 47.77
C GLU A 455 -6.46 -11.03 48.67
N ARG A 456 -5.46 -11.73 48.14
CA ARG A 456 -4.35 -12.27 48.95
C ARG A 456 -3.46 -11.16 49.51
N GLU A 457 -3.19 -10.11 48.74
CA GLU A 457 -2.42 -8.97 49.24
C GLU A 457 -3.22 -8.13 50.25
N LEU A 458 -4.54 -7.97 50.07
CA LEU A 458 -5.43 -7.33 51.04
C LEU A 458 -5.68 -8.20 52.28
N ALA A 459 -5.77 -9.52 52.14
CA ALA A 459 -5.91 -10.46 53.25
C ALA A 459 -4.60 -10.58 54.06
N LYS A 460 -3.42 -10.44 53.44
CA LYS A 460 -2.14 -10.28 54.15
C LYS A 460 -2.08 -9.01 54.99
N LEU A 461 -2.81 -7.95 54.58
CA LEU A 461 -2.87 -6.69 55.31
C LEU A 461 -3.95 -6.68 56.42
N PHE A 462 -5.04 -7.46 56.30
CA PHE A 462 -6.20 -7.33 57.22
C PHE A 462 -6.97 -8.62 57.61
N GLY A 463 -6.54 -9.83 57.24
CA GLY A 463 -7.32 -11.06 57.46
C GLY A 463 -6.70 -12.07 58.44
N PRO A 464 -7.46 -12.65 59.39
CA PRO A 464 -6.94 -13.66 60.32
C PRO A 464 -6.82 -15.05 59.68
N THR A 465 -5.80 -15.78 60.14
CA THR A 465 -5.38 -17.12 59.71
C THR A 465 -6.46 -18.19 59.89
N GLY A 466 -6.85 -18.87 58.80
CA GLY A 466 -7.67 -20.09 58.84
C GLY A 466 -7.65 -20.87 57.53
N LYS A 467 -7.21 -22.14 57.59
CA LYS A 467 -7.02 -23.07 56.45
C LYS A 467 -8.32 -23.41 55.70
N ARG A 468 -8.27 -23.45 54.37
CA ARG A 468 -9.08 -24.34 53.51
C ARG A 468 -8.31 -24.73 52.25
N GLU A 469 -8.26 -26.02 51.96
CA GLU A 469 -7.66 -26.62 50.77
C GLU A 469 -8.62 -26.55 49.56
N PRO A 470 -8.12 -26.33 48.33
CA PRO A 470 -8.85 -26.65 47.12
C PRO A 470 -8.41 -28.01 46.56
N ILE A 471 -9.40 -28.88 46.36
CA ILE A 471 -9.33 -30.15 45.64
C ILE A 471 -9.42 -29.85 44.12
N GLY A 472 -8.56 -30.47 43.31
CA GLY A 472 -8.70 -30.47 41.85
C GLY A 472 -7.61 -31.29 41.15
N GLY A 473 -7.96 -32.51 40.73
CA GLY A 473 -7.07 -33.51 40.13
C GLY A 473 -6.46 -33.13 38.77
N GLY A 474 -5.18 -33.49 38.61
CA GLY A 474 -4.35 -33.24 37.45
C GLY A 474 -4.35 -34.37 36.41
N LYS A 475 -4.20 -33.98 35.14
CA LYS A 475 -3.51 -34.80 34.13
C LYS A 475 -2.01 -34.63 34.36
N GLY A 476 -1.27 -35.75 34.36
CA GLY A 476 0.10 -35.88 34.88
C GLY A 476 1.04 -34.74 34.48
N GLU A 477 1.51 -34.01 35.49
CA GLU A 477 2.55 -33.00 35.36
C GLU A 477 3.92 -33.68 35.41
N THR A 478 4.81 -33.38 34.48
CA THR A 478 6.22 -33.81 34.56
C THR A 478 6.83 -33.28 35.87
N PRO A 479 7.50 -34.13 36.68
CA PRO A 479 7.93 -33.74 38.03
C PRO A 479 9.16 -32.81 38.05
N VAL A 480 9.76 -32.53 36.90
CA VAL A 480 10.99 -31.73 36.77
C VAL A 480 10.72 -30.44 36.00
N SER A 481 11.10 -29.30 36.56
CA SER A 481 11.15 -27.99 35.92
C SER A 481 12.53 -27.77 35.30
N LEU A 482 12.58 -27.38 34.02
CA LEU A 482 13.77 -26.93 33.33
C LEU A 482 13.55 -25.49 32.84
N ARG A 483 14.47 -24.57 33.17
CA ARG A 483 14.38 -23.16 32.77
C ARG A 483 15.71 -22.68 32.19
N PRO A 484 15.81 -22.51 30.87
CA PRO A 484 17.00 -21.93 30.25
C PRO A 484 16.93 -20.40 30.30
N ASP A 485 18.07 -19.78 30.58
CA ASP A 485 18.34 -18.35 30.46
C ASP A 485 19.66 -18.18 29.71
N VAL A 486 19.57 -18.09 28.38
CA VAL A 486 20.72 -18.08 27.48
C VAL A 486 20.71 -16.83 26.61
N SER A 487 21.90 -16.38 26.25
CA SER A 487 22.13 -15.18 25.43
C SER A 487 23.21 -15.47 24.39
N ILE A 488 23.18 -14.73 23.29
CA ILE A 488 24.20 -14.78 22.25
C ILE A 488 25.19 -13.65 22.49
N VAL A 489 26.48 -13.96 22.50
CA VAL A 489 27.56 -13.00 22.71
C VAL A 489 28.60 -13.09 21.59
N GLN A 490 29.27 -11.97 21.32
CA GLN A 490 30.35 -11.91 20.33
C GLN A 490 31.59 -12.64 20.86
N ALA A 491 32.22 -13.46 20.02
CA ALA A 491 33.49 -14.13 20.29
C ALA A 491 34.51 -13.89 19.16
N SER A 492 35.78 -14.21 19.41
CA SER A 492 36.83 -14.15 18.38
C SER A 492 36.52 -15.18 17.29
N GLY A 493 36.10 -14.73 16.11
CA GLY A 493 35.76 -15.59 14.97
C GLY A 493 34.28 -15.88 14.75
N GLY A 494 33.35 -15.27 15.51
CA GLY A 494 31.91 -15.45 15.29
C GLY A 494 31.04 -15.12 16.51
N LEU A 495 29.90 -15.80 16.62
CA LEU A 495 28.98 -15.72 17.75
C LEU A 495 29.05 -16.98 18.60
N LYS A 496 28.72 -16.88 19.89
CA LYS A 496 28.55 -18.05 20.77
C LYS A 496 27.35 -17.85 21.69
N MET A 497 26.69 -18.95 22.05
CA MET A 497 25.64 -18.96 23.07
C MET A 497 26.26 -19.21 24.44
N VAL A 498 25.92 -18.38 25.43
CA VAL A 498 26.29 -18.56 26.83
C VAL A 498 25.07 -18.34 27.73
N GLY A 499 24.99 -19.07 28.83
CA GLY A 499 23.91 -18.84 29.79
C GLY A 499 23.82 -19.88 30.89
N LYS A 500 22.69 -19.86 31.59
CA LYS A 500 22.41 -20.76 32.70
C LYS A 500 21.15 -21.57 32.42
N VAL A 501 21.10 -22.79 32.93
CA VAL A 501 19.87 -23.59 32.95
C VAL A 501 19.61 -23.99 34.41
N LEU A 502 18.39 -23.78 34.86
CA LEU A 502 17.96 -24.20 36.19
C LEU A 502 17.12 -25.47 36.08
N LEU A 503 17.56 -26.54 36.75
CA LEU A 503 16.79 -27.76 36.97
C LEU A 503 16.28 -27.83 38.39
N GLN A 504 15.02 -28.20 38.55
CA GLN A 504 14.41 -28.41 39.86
C GLN A 504 13.40 -29.56 39.82
N LEU A 505 13.58 -30.54 40.70
CA LEU A 505 12.57 -31.56 41.00
C LEU A 505 11.55 -30.98 41.98
N LYS A 506 10.25 -31.24 41.78
CA LYS A 506 9.23 -30.76 42.70
C LYS A 506 9.46 -31.25 44.12
N GLU A 507 9.15 -30.39 45.09
CA GLU A 507 9.31 -30.68 46.52
C GLU A 507 8.44 -31.85 47.01
N ASP A 508 7.32 -32.11 46.34
CA ASP A 508 6.37 -33.18 46.66
C ASP A 508 6.66 -34.50 45.92
N HIS A 509 7.80 -34.61 45.23
CA HIS A 509 8.22 -35.86 44.58
C HIS A 509 8.75 -36.89 45.60
N GLU A 510 8.36 -38.16 45.46
CA GLU A 510 8.82 -39.23 46.33
C GLU A 510 10.23 -39.71 45.94
N GLY A 511 11.22 -39.23 46.69
CA GLY A 511 12.62 -39.65 46.55
C GLY A 511 13.34 -39.05 45.35
N ASP A 512 14.62 -39.39 45.25
CA ASP A 512 15.50 -38.85 44.21
C ASP A 512 15.14 -39.43 42.84
N LEU A 513 15.17 -38.58 41.82
CA LEU A 513 14.84 -38.93 40.44
C LEU A 513 16.09 -38.87 39.55
N PRO A 514 16.55 -40.00 38.98
CA PRO A 514 17.57 -39.97 37.95
C PRO A 514 16.98 -39.37 36.66
N VAL A 515 17.71 -38.45 36.04
CA VAL A 515 17.31 -37.76 34.81
C VAL A 515 18.45 -37.75 33.79
N ALA A 516 18.08 -37.83 32.51
CA ALA A 516 18.94 -37.54 31.38
C ALA A 516 18.65 -36.15 30.84
N LEU A 517 19.71 -35.39 30.60
CA LEU A 517 19.70 -34.02 30.12
C LEU A 517 20.35 -33.98 28.74
N SER A 518 19.71 -33.33 27.78
CA SER A 518 20.27 -33.14 26.43
C SER A 518 20.16 -31.67 26.01
N PHE A 519 21.25 -31.15 25.46
CA PHE A 519 21.32 -29.78 24.94
C PHE A 519 21.67 -29.83 23.46
N ARG A 520 20.75 -29.36 22.63
CA ARG A 520 20.96 -29.25 21.18
C ARG A 520 20.92 -27.78 20.78
N LEU A 521 21.98 -27.35 20.09
CA LEU A 521 22.01 -26.09 19.37
C LEU A 521 22.21 -26.43 17.90
N SER A 522 21.40 -25.88 17.00
CA SER A 522 21.53 -26.16 15.57
C SER A 522 21.22 -24.92 14.74
N SER A 523 21.90 -24.76 13.60
CA SER A 523 21.53 -23.76 12.60
C SER A 523 20.18 -24.09 11.98
N VAL A 524 19.41 -23.06 11.63
CA VAL A 524 18.06 -23.15 11.09
C VAL A 524 18.00 -22.40 9.76
N ASP A 525 17.49 -23.04 8.72
CA ASP A 525 17.27 -22.39 7.43
C ASP A 525 16.03 -21.48 7.39
N GLU A 526 15.85 -20.77 6.28
CA GLU A 526 14.69 -19.90 6.03
C GLU A 526 13.33 -20.66 6.09
N GLY A 527 13.36 -21.99 6.06
CA GLY A 527 12.19 -22.88 6.19
C GLY A 527 11.97 -23.46 7.58
N GLY A 528 12.86 -23.21 8.54
CA GLY A 528 12.77 -23.75 9.91
C GLY A 528 13.38 -25.15 10.10
N HIS A 529 14.16 -25.67 9.15
CA HIS A 529 14.81 -26.97 9.30
C HIS A 529 16.18 -26.84 9.99
N HIS A 530 16.46 -27.75 10.92
CA HIS A 530 17.76 -27.84 11.58
C HIS A 530 18.79 -28.47 10.62
N ILE A 531 19.88 -27.75 10.35
CA ILE A 531 20.93 -28.18 9.41
C ILE A 531 22.16 -28.68 10.16
N ASP A 532 22.91 -27.77 10.78
CA ASP A 532 24.24 -28.08 11.35
C ASP A 532 24.22 -27.98 12.88
N PRO A 533 24.59 -29.05 13.60
CA PRO A 533 24.67 -29.01 15.05
C PRO A 533 25.89 -28.21 15.51
N VAL A 534 25.69 -27.33 16.49
CA VAL A 534 26.75 -26.60 17.18
C VAL A 534 27.00 -27.25 18.53
N ALA A 535 28.24 -27.64 18.82
CA ALA A 535 28.59 -28.31 20.07
C ALA A 535 28.29 -27.42 21.28
N VAL A 536 27.68 -28.00 22.31
CA VAL A 536 27.37 -27.33 23.59
C VAL A 536 28.06 -28.05 24.73
N THR A 537 28.73 -27.29 25.59
CA THR A 537 29.32 -27.76 26.83
C THR A 537 28.50 -27.27 28.02
N ALA A 538 28.46 -28.05 29.10
CA ALA A 538 27.76 -27.69 30.33
C ALA A 538 28.62 -28.00 31.56
N THR A 539 28.59 -27.10 32.55
CA THR A 539 29.19 -27.29 33.87
C THR A 539 28.10 -27.23 34.94
N PHE A 540 28.12 -28.18 35.87
CA PHE A 540 27.09 -28.34 36.89
C PHE A 540 27.59 -27.79 38.22
N ASP A 541 26.86 -26.84 38.80
CA ASP A 541 27.24 -26.25 40.09
C ASP A 541 26.78 -27.16 41.23
N GLY A 542 27.74 -27.80 41.91
CA GLY A 542 27.49 -28.65 43.08
C GLY A 542 26.86 -30.03 42.83
N ALA A 543 26.43 -30.35 41.60
CA ALA A 543 25.82 -31.64 41.27
C ALA A 543 26.80 -32.60 40.55
N ALA A 544 26.82 -33.86 40.99
CA ALA A 544 27.58 -34.92 40.32
C ALA A 544 26.84 -35.41 39.06
N ALA A 545 27.21 -34.86 37.90
CA ALA A 545 26.69 -35.29 36.60
C ALA A 545 27.74 -36.12 35.84
N SER A 546 27.32 -37.23 35.22
CA SER A 546 28.17 -38.03 34.33
C SER A 546 27.82 -37.75 32.87
N LEU A 547 28.84 -37.47 32.05
CA LEU A 547 28.68 -37.34 30.61
C LEU A 547 28.38 -38.71 30.00
N THR A 548 27.24 -38.84 29.33
CA THR A 548 26.76 -40.11 28.74
C THR A 548 26.84 -40.12 27.21
N GLY A 549 27.05 -38.97 26.58
CA GLY A 549 27.21 -38.79 25.13
C GLY A 549 27.52 -37.33 24.77
N ASP A 550 27.64 -37.03 23.48
CA ASP A 550 27.88 -35.66 23.01
C ASP A 550 26.67 -34.76 23.31
N GLY A 551 26.83 -33.82 24.25
CA GLY A 551 25.76 -32.93 24.69
C GLY A 551 24.68 -33.61 25.54
N GLU A 552 24.98 -34.77 26.12
CA GLU A 552 24.08 -35.52 27.00
C GLU A 552 24.72 -35.86 28.36
N TRP A 553 23.99 -35.58 29.44
CA TRP A 553 24.40 -35.79 30.82
C TRP A 553 23.35 -36.55 31.61
N SER A 554 23.78 -37.38 32.55
CA SER A 554 22.91 -38.01 33.54
C SER A 554 23.22 -37.50 34.95
N LEU A 555 22.19 -37.17 35.71
CA LEU A 555 22.28 -36.73 37.11
C LEU A 555 21.07 -37.23 37.91
N SER A 556 21.22 -37.29 39.24
CA SER A 556 20.11 -37.58 40.16
C SER A 556 19.67 -36.27 40.83
N LEU A 557 18.37 -35.97 40.82
CA LEU A 557 17.81 -34.78 41.45
C LEU A 557 17.08 -35.17 42.74
N SER A 558 17.34 -34.47 43.83
CA SER A 558 16.60 -34.64 45.09
C SER A 558 15.37 -33.73 45.13
N PRO A 559 14.26 -34.09 45.82
CA PRO A 559 13.07 -33.26 45.90
C PRO A 559 13.36 -31.85 46.43
N GLY A 560 12.94 -30.81 45.69
CA GLY A 560 13.19 -29.40 46.04
C GLY A 560 14.59 -28.88 45.69
N GLU A 561 15.53 -29.75 45.35
CA GLU A 561 16.89 -29.38 44.98
C GLU A 561 16.92 -28.55 43.69
N LYS A 562 17.70 -27.47 43.71
CA LYS A 562 17.95 -26.60 42.55
C LYS A 562 19.35 -26.84 42.05
N VAL A 563 19.46 -27.41 40.85
CA VAL A 563 20.73 -27.57 40.17
C VAL A 563 20.82 -26.49 39.10
N GLU A 564 21.74 -25.55 39.33
CA GLU A 564 22.11 -24.55 38.32
C GLU A 564 23.28 -25.08 37.50
N LEU A 565 23.18 -24.98 36.19
CA LEU A 565 24.26 -25.34 35.29
C LEU A 565 24.57 -24.19 34.35
N THR A 566 25.83 -24.04 33.99
CA THR A 566 26.29 -23.05 33.00
C THR A 566 26.50 -23.74 31.67
N VAL A 567 25.93 -23.20 30.60
CA VAL A 567 26.08 -23.71 29.22
C VAL A 567 26.85 -22.74 28.35
N GLU A 568 27.71 -23.29 27.50
CA GLU A 568 28.46 -22.55 26.49
C GLU A 568 28.57 -23.35 25.18
N SER A 569 28.27 -22.72 24.05
CA SER A 569 28.44 -23.31 22.72
C SER A 569 29.84 -23.07 22.14
N ALA A 570 30.22 -23.90 21.17
CA ALA A 570 31.27 -23.56 20.21
C ALA A 570 30.91 -22.27 19.45
N VAL A 571 31.93 -21.60 18.91
CA VAL A 571 31.77 -20.40 18.07
C VAL A 571 31.20 -20.81 16.71
N TYR A 572 30.17 -20.10 16.24
CA TYR A 572 29.52 -20.30 14.95
C TYR A 572 29.46 -19.00 14.14
N GLU A 573 29.20 -19.10 12.83
CA GLU A 573 29.22 -17.95 11.91
C GLU A 573 28.09 -16.95 12.22
N SER A 574 28.36 -15.66 12.02
CA SER A 574 27.45 -14.58 12.43
C SER A 574 26.17 -14.47 11.61
N ASP A 575 26.12 -15.12 10.44
CA ASP A 575 24.97 -15.19 9.55
C ASP A 575 24.08 -16.41 9.81
N TRP A 576 24.46 -17.29 10.74
CA TRP A 576 23.64 -18.43 11.14
C TRP A 576 22.53 -18.00 12.11
N THR A 577 21.29 -18.35 11.79
CA THR A 577 20.20 -18.36 12.78
C THR A 577 20.25 -19.68 13.53
N VAL A 578 20.28 -19.67 14.87
CA VAL A 578 20.41 -20.90 15.68
C VAL A 578 19.22 -21.07 16.64
N GLU A 579 18.84 -22.31 16.90
CA GLU A 579 17.80 -22.67 17.88
C GLU A 579 18.39 -23.58 18.97
N PHE A 580 18.19 -23.19 20.24
CA PHE A 580 18.62 -23.96 21.41
C PHE A 580 17.44 -24.74 22.01
N VAL A 581 17.56 -26.07 22.03
CA VAL A 581 16.53 -26.99 22.53
C VAL A 581 17.09 -27.78 23.71
N PRO A 582 16.83 -27.35 24.96
CA PRO A 582 17.16 -28.12 26.14
C PRO A 582 16.03 -29.09 26.50
N LYS A 583 16.39 -30.34 26.80
CA LYS A 583 15.42 -31.38 27.16
C LYS A 583 15.90 -32.17 28.38
N VAL A 584 14.98 -32.39 29.31
CA VAL A 584 15.15 -33.29 30.46
C VAL A 584 14.20 -34.46 30.34
N THR A 585 14.70 -35.66 30.60
CA THR A 585 13.93 -36.92 30.53
C THR A 585 14.17 -37.70 31.82
N PRO A 586 13.14 -38.00 32.62
CA PRO A 586 13.25 -38.96 33.73
C PRO A 586 13.72 -40.33 33.22
N LEU A 587 14.69 -40.93 33.91
CA LEU A 587 15.13 -42.28 33.64
C LEU A 587 14.32 -43.20 34.55
N ASP A 588 13.35 -43.94 33.99
CA ASP A 588 12.57 -44.90 34.77
C ASP A 588 13.52 -45.93 35.39
N ARG A 589 13.35 -46.22 36.69
CA ARG A 589 13.97 -47.42 37.28
C ARG A 589 13.45 -48.62 36.51
N GLU A 590 14.35 -49.39 35.91
CA GLU A 590 14.01 -50.73 35.42
C GLU A 590 13.21 -51.46 36.49
N VAL A 591 11.96 -51.74 36.19
CA VAL A 591 11.21 -52.77 36.90
C VAL A 591 11.90 -54.07 36.53
N GLN A 592 12.82 -54.54 37.39
CA GLN A 592 13.26 -55.93 37.34
C GLN A 592 12.01 -56.83 37.46
N PRO A 593 11.94 -57.93 36.68
CA PRO A 593 10.72 -58.69 36.45
C PRO A 593 10.08 -59.28 37.72
#